data_AF-A0A7W6LNL1-F1
#
_entry.id   AF-A0A7W6LNL1-F1
#
_cell.length_a   1.000
_cell.length_b   1.000
_cell.length_c   1.000
_cell.angle_alpha   90.00
_cell.angle_beta   90.00
_cell.angle_gamma   90.00
#
_symmetry.space_group_name_H-M   'P 1'
#
loop_
_entity.id
_entity.type
_entity.pdbx_description
1 polymer ?
#
loop_
_entity_poly.entity_id
_entity_poly.type
_entity_poly.pdbx_seq_one_letter_code
_entity_poly.pdbx_strand_id
1 'polypeptide(L)'
;MDFEDLVTALAPPPNRVGKSNGEHEHHLYEGAVMVAYAMHLLRTQDTQHVRVHPDGEHGKQFDFAAWLLRRDFIKISSVGTTSYGGTYRNAAGQQITVNPKSGLGDVVAEVGNHVISAECKGGIINTRHSGQVSRLYKGLCETVGMLMATPSPGRQIAVVPFTEGTLRLAERLAPRCALAGIEIALVGSRGEVRDVRPVPVAG
;
A
#
# COMPACT_ATOMS: atom_id res chain seq x y z
N MET A 1 -14.36 7.03 -1.49
CA MET A 1 -14.49 6.91 -0.04
C MET A 1 -13.23 7.48 0.53
N ASP A 2 -13.38 8.36 1.51
CA ASP A 2 -12.26 9.01 2.15
C ASP A 2 -12.06 8.39 3.53
N PHE A 3 -10.88 7.87 3.80
CA PHE A 3 -10.56 7.23 5.08
C PHE A 3 -9.85 8.23 6.00
N GLU A 4 -10.46 8.57 7.13
CA GLU A 4 -9.91 9.58 8.07
C GLU A 4 -8.87 9.00 9.06
N ASP A 5 -8.70 7.69 9.11
CA ASP A 5 -7.92 6.96 10.14
C ASP A 5 -6.81 6.07 9.55
N LEU A 6 -6.40 6.33 8.29
CA LEU A 6 -5.21 5.67 7.70
C LEU A 6 -3.91 6.28 8.18
N VAL A 7 -3.91 7.59 8.48
CA VAL A 7 -2.74 8.33 8.91
C VAL A 7 -2.67 8.33 10.44
N THR A 8 -1.50 7.98 10.95
CA THR A 8 -1.18 8.18 12.37
C THR A 8 -0.38 9.46 12.54
N ALA A 9 -0.95 10.45 13.24
CA ALA A 9 -0.27 11.68 13.57
C ALA A 9 0.58 11.51 14.84
N LEU A 10 1.90 11.72 14.75
CA LEU A 10 2.83 11.58 15.87
C LEU A 10 3.66 12.85 16.04
N ALA A 11 4.01 13.20 17.28
CA ALA A 11 4.95 14.28 17.53
C ALA A 11 6.31 13.93 16.87
N PRO A 12 6.96 14.87 16.17
CA PRO A 12 8.27 14.63 15.60
C PRO A 12 9.30 14.41 16.73
N PRO A 13 10.27 13.50 16.56
CA PRO A 13 11.39 13.42 17.49
C PRO A 13 12.23 14.71 17.45
N PRO A 14 13.05 14.98 18.48
CA PRO A 14 13.74 16.27 18.65
C PRO A 14 14.51 16.75 17.42
N ASN A 15 15.18 15.84 16.70
CA ASN A 15 15.96 16.17 15.51
C ASN A 15 15.12 16.45 14.24
N ARG A 16 13.80 16.32 14.30
CA ARG A 16 12.88 16.54 13.17
C ARG A 16 11.77 17.56 13.48
N VAL A 17 11.83 18.23 14.62
CA VAL A 17 10.89 19.31 14.96
C VAL A 17 10.89 20.39 13.88
N GLY A 18 9.70 20.81 13.45
CA GLY A 18 9.52 21.79 12.37
C GLY A 18 9.89 21.29 10.96
N LYS A 19 10.22 20.00 10.80
CA LYS A 19 10.55 19.39 9.51
C LYS A 19 9.38 18.65 8.87
N SER A 20 8.15 18.95 9.28
CA SER A 20 6.91 18.47 8.66
C SER A 20 6.02 19.65 8.29
N ASN A 21 5.09 19.44 7.37
CA ASN A 21 4.01 20.38 7.11
C ASN A 21 2.95 20.18 8.19
N GLY A 22 2.93 21.07 9.18
CA GLY A 22 2.15 20.93 10.41
C GLY A 22 3.00 20.52 11.61
N GLU A 23 2.37 20.43 12.77
CA GLU A 23 3.04 20.16 14.05
C GLU A 23 3.42 18.68 14.23
N HIS A 24 2.67 17.79 13.60
CA HIS A 24 2.84 16.34 13.71
C HIS A 24 3.44 15.74 12.43
N GLU A 25 4.18 14.65 12.56
CA GLU A 25 4.51 13.75 11.45
C GLU A 25 3.27 12.92 11.11
N HIS A 26 2.91 12.88 9.83
CA HIS A 26 1.80 12.08 9.32
C HIS A 26 2.36 10.76 8.78
N HIS A 27 2.25 9.71 9.59
CA HIS A 27 2.73 8.38 9.24
C HIS A 27 1.63 7.63 8.49
N LEU A 28 1.87 7.35 7.22
CA LEU A 28 1.10 6.37 6.45
C LEU A 28 1.87 5.06 6.49
N TYR A 29 1.61 4.25 7.52
CA TYR A 29 2.30 2.97 7.71
C TYR A 29 2.03 2.00 6.56
N GLU A 30 2.92 1.03 6.38
CA GLU A 30 2.82 0.06 5.29
C GLU A 30 1.50 -0.71 5.34
N GLY A 31 1.08 -1.16 6.53
CA GLY A 31 -0.23 -1.80 6.71
C GLY A 31 -1.41 -0.92 6.29
N ALA A 32 -1.32 0.39 6.47
CA ALA A 32 -2.32 1.35 6.01
C ALA A 32 -2.35 1.44 4.47
N VAL A 33 -1.17 1.48 3.83
CA VAL A 33 -1.03 1.43 2.36
C VAL A 33 -1.63 0.14 1.79
N MET A 34 -1.35 -1.00 2.44
CA MET A 34 -1.86 -2.31 2.04
C MET A 34 -3.40 -2.37 2.05
N VAL A 35 -4.04 -1.95 3.15
CA VAL A 35 -5.51 -2.00 3.22
C VAL A 35 -6.18 -0.95 2.32
N ALA A 36 -5.56 0.22 2.15
CA ALA A 36 -6.05 1.21 1.21
C ALA A 36 -6.02 0.67 -0.23
N TYR A 37 -4.93 0.00 -0.62
CA TYR A 37 -4.82 -0.62 -1.93
C TYR A 37 -5.74 -1.82 -2.09
N ALA A 38 -5.93 -2.64 -1.04
CA ALA A 38 -6.90 -3.73 -1.07
C ALA A 38 -8.34 -3.23 -1.30
N MET A 39 -8.73 -2.16 -0.61
CA MET A 39 -10.03 -1.49 -0.83
C MET A 39 -10.15 -0.90 -2.23
N HIS A 40 -9.04 -0.41 -2.82
CA HIS A 40 -9.02 0.00 -4.20
C HIS A 40 -9.31 -1.17 -5.15
N LEU A 41 -8.62 -2.32 -4.98
CA LEU A 41 -8.83 -3.49 -5.84
C LEU A 41 -10.27 -4.01 -5.78
N LEU A 42 -10.86 -4.11 -4.59
CA LEU A 42 -12.27 -4.51 -4.42
C LEU A 42 -13.27 -3.59 -5.12
N ARG A 43 -12.88 -2.33 -5.38
CA ARG A 43 -13.73 -1.32 -6.02
C ARG A 43 -13.53 -1.23 -7.52
N THR A 44 -12.30 -1.43 -7.99
CA THR A 44 -11.92 -1.14 -9.39
C THR A 44 -11.71 -2.39 -10.22
N GLN A 45 -11.51 -3.54 -9.59
CA GLN A 45 -11.31 -4.82 -10.28
C GLN A 45 -12.54 -5.71 -10.10
N ASP A 46 -12.75 -6.62 -11.05
CA ASP A 46 -13.78 -7.64 -10.96
C ASP A 46 -13.33 -8.77 -10.02
N THR A 47 -13.31 -8.47 -8.73
CA THR A 47 -12.95 -9.41 -7.67
C THR A 47 -13.76 -9.15 -6.40
N GLN A 48 -14.11 -10.23 -5.73
CA GLN A 48 -14.77 -10.19 -4.42
C GLN A 48 -13.79 -10.55 -3.29
N HIS A 49 -12.53 -10.84 -3.61
CA HIS A 49 -11.57 -11.31 -2.62
C HIS A 49 -10.18 -10.73 -2.84
N VAL A 50 -9.66 -10.08 -1.81
CA VAL A 50 -8.29 -9.61 -1.74
C VAL A 50 -7.59 -10.23 -0.54
N ARG A 51 -6.32 -10.56 -0.70
CA ARG A 51 -5.45 -11.09 0.34
C ARG A 51 -4.41 -10.05 0.70
N VAL A 52 -4.20 -9.85 2.00
CA VAL A 52 -3.23 -8.93 2.56
C VAL A 52 -2.25 -9.75 3.39
N HIS A 53 -0.97 -9.64 3.08
CA HIS A 53 0.11 -10.47 3.60
C HIS A 53 1.10 -9.61 4.42
N PRO A 54 0.69 -9.08 5.59
CA PRO A 54 1.57 -8.24 6.39
C PRO A 54 2.66 -9.09 7.04
N ASP A 55 3.83 -8.51 7.27
CA ASP A 55 4.83 -9.09 8.16
C ASP A 55 4.52 -8.76 9.63
N GLY A 56 5.38 -9.25 10.54
CA GLY A 56 5.22 -9.04 11.98
C GLY A 56 5.43 -7.58 12.42
N GLU A 57 6.16 -6.76 11.67
CA GLU A 57 6.34 -5.34 11.97
C GLU A 57 5.12 -4.52 11.53
N HIS A 58 4.53 -4.86 10.39
CA HIS A 58 3.31 -4.20 9.90
C HIS A 58 2.16 -4.35 10.90
N GLY A 59 1.98 -5.54 11.46
CA GLY A 59 0.96 -5.82 12.47
C GLY A 59 1.16 -5.10 13.81
N LYS A 60 2.38 -4.63 14.11
CA LYS A 60 2.66 -3.80 15.30
C LYS A 60 2.34 -2.32 15.06
N GLN A 61 2.50 -1.86 13.83
CA GLN A 61 2.35 -0.44 13.46
C GLN A 61 0.91 -0.08 13.04
N PHE A 62 0.13 -1.06 12.59
CA PHE A 62 -1.22 -0.83 12.09
C PHE A 62 -2.20 -1.92 12.54
N ASP A 63 -3.31 -1.50 13.15
CA ASP A 63 -4.37 -2.40 13.61
C ASP A 63 -5.33 -2.74 12.47
N PHE A 64 -4.98 -3.76 11.69
CA PHE A 64 -5.80 -4.26 10.58
C PHE A 64 -7.21 -4.64 11.02
N ALA A 65 -7.35 -5.30 12.17
CA ALA A 65 -8.63 -5.82 12.63
C ALA A 65 -9.58 -4.67 12.98
N ALA A 66 -9.14 -3.75 13.83
CA ALA A 66 -9.97 -2.62 14.22
C ALA A 66 -10.26 -1.70 13.02
N TRP A 67 -9.30 -1.51 12.11
CA TRP A 67 -9.51 -0.68 10.93
C TRP A 67 -10.58 -1.24 9.99
N LEU A 68 -10.54 -2.56 9.72
CA LEU A 68 -11.55 -3.26 8.92
C LEU A 68 -12.93 -3.26 9.59
N LEU A 69 -12.99 -3.49 10.90
CA LEU A 69 -14.24 -3.45 11.67
C LEU A 69 -14.95 -2.10 11.58
N ARG A 70 -14.20 -0.99 11.59
CA ARG A 70 -14.76 0.37 11.39
C ARG A 70 -15.34 0.61 9.98
N ARG A 71 -15.19 -0.35 9.06
CA ARG A 71 -15.69 -0.33 7.68
C ARG A 71 -16.67 -1.45 7.40
N ASP A 72 -17.36 -1.91 8.45
CA ASP A 72 -18.41 -2.93 8.38
C ASP A 72 -17.93 -4.29 7.86
N PHE A 73 -16.62 -4.52 7.88
CA PHE A 73 -16.07 -5.85 7.69
C PHE A 73 -16.08 -6.61 9.01
N ILE A 74 -16.80 -7.73 9.07
CA ILE A 74 -16.80 -8.63 10.21
C ILE A 74 -15.79 -9.75 10.00
N LYS A 75 -15.06 -10.12 11.06
CA LYS A 75 -14.16 -11.28 11.02
C LYS A 75 -15.01 -12.56 11.04
N ILE A 76 -14.98 -13.32 9.94
CA ILE A 76 -15.78 -14.56 9.79
C ILE A 76 -14.97 -15.83 10.05
N SER A 77 -13.65 -15.75 10.02
CA SER A 77 -12.75 -16.83 10.39
C SER A 77 -11.41 -16.28 10.88
N SER A 78 -10.74 -17.04 11.75
CA SER A 78 -9.37 -16.75 12.17
C SER A 78 -8.39 -17.58 11.34
N VAL A 79 -7.22 -17.00 11.03
CA VAL A 79 -6.15 -17.66 10.28
C VAL A 79 -4.82 -17.34 10.94
N GLY A 80 -3.98 -18.34 11.14
CA GLY A 80 -2.68 -18.18 11.79
C GLY A 80 -2.79 -17.93 13.30
N THR A 81 -1.74 -17.34 13.88
CA THR A 81 -1.61 -17.13 15.34
C THR A 81 -1.77 -15.67 15.76
N THR A 82 -1.82 -14.73 14.83
CA THR A 82 -1.95 -13.31 15.13
C THR A 82 -3.41 -12.94 15.40
N SER A 83 -3.65 -11.96 16.27
CA SER A 83 -5.01 -11.47 16.59
C SER A 83 -5.73 -10.92 15.36
N TYR A 84 -4.99 -10.26 14.48
CA TYR A 84 -5.50 -9.71 13.23
C TYR A 84 -5.65 -10.73 12.10
N GLY A 85 -5.06 -11.92 12.22
CA GLY A 85 -5.08 -12.94 11.18
C GLY A 85 -6.49 -13.53 10.99
N GLY A 86 -7.06 -13.43 9.79
CA GLY A 86 -8.41 -13.92 9.51
C GLY A 86 -8.99 -13.46 8.18
N THR A 87 -10.15 -14.02 7.84
CA THR A 87 -10.98 -13.54 6.74
C THR A 87 -12.04 -12.62 7.28
N TYR A 88 -12.12 -11.44 6.68
CA TYR A 88 -13.07 -10.39 6.99
C TYR A 88 -14.02 -10.22 5.83
N ARG A 89 -15.33 -10.07 6.10
CA ARG A 89 -16.36 -9.94 5.06
C ARG A 89 -17.31 -8.80 5.39
N ASN A 90 -17.67 -7.99 4.40
CA ASN A 90 -18.69 -6.95 4.55
C ASN A 90 -20.08 -7.42 4.06
N ALA A 91 -21.10 -6.58 4.22
CA ALA A 91 -22.48 -6.88 3.82
C ALA A 91 -22.64 -7.08 2.29
N ALA A 92 -21.77 -6.47 1.48
CA ALA A 92 -21.75 -6.64 0.03
C ALA A 92 -21.13 -7.98 -0.42
N GLY A 93 -20.63 -8.80 0.53
CA GLY A 93 -20.00 -10.08 0.24
C GLY A 93 -18.51 -10.00 -0.10
N GLN A 94 -17.93 -8.80 -0.15
CA GLN A 94 -16.51 -8.59 -0.39
C GLN A 94 -15.69 -9.12 0.78
N GLN A 95 -14.54 -9.73 0.47
CA GLN A 95 -13.67 -10.37 1.45
C GLN A 95 -12.26 -9.80 1.41
N ILE A 96 -11.70 -9.60 2.60
CA ILE A 96 -10.27 -9.36 2.80
C ILE A 96 -9.73 -10.45 3.71
N THR A 97 -8.79 -11.26 3.22
CA THR A 97 -8.04 -12.19 4.07
C THR A 97 -6.73 -11.55 4.49
N VAL A 98 -6.58 -11.24 5.78
CA VAL A 98 -5.32 -10.79 6.35
C VAL A 98 -4.61 -12.02 6.92
N ASN A 99 -3.48 -12.41 6.33
CA ASN A 99 -2.70 -13.55 6.81
C ASN A 99 -1.22 -13.39 6.41
N PRO A 100 -0.27 -13.31 7.35
CA PRO A 100 1.15 -13.26 7.01
C PRO A 100 1.58 -14.45 6.14
N LYS A 101 2.04 -14.17 4.92
CA LYS A 101 2.65 -15.19 4.03
C LYS A 101 3.67 -14.55 3.11
N SER A 102 4.93 -14.93 3.27
CA SER A 102 6.03 -14.43 2.45
C SER A 102 5.96 -14.94 1.01
N GLY A 103 6.50 -14.15 0.08
CA GLY A 103 6.74 -14.55 -1.31
C GLY A 103 5.53 -14.49 -2.25
N LEU A 104 4.43 -13.84 -1.85
CA LEU A 104 3.23 -13.67 -2.69
C LEU A 104 3.01 -12.22 -3.17
N GLY A 105 3.68 -11.26 -2.53
CA GLY A 105 3.32 -9.85 -2.53
C GLY A 105 2.50 -9.48 -1.30
N ASP A 106 2.59 -8.22 -0.89
CA ASP A 106 1.88 -7.66 0.26
C ASP A 106 0.36 -7.65 0.06
N VAL A 107 -0.10 -7.37 -1.16
CA VAL A 107 -1.53 -7.36 -1.50
C VAL A 107 -1.75 -8.15 -2.79
N VAL A 108 -2.64 -9.13 -2.75
CA VAL A 108 -2.88 -10.05 -3.88
C VAL A 108 -4.37 -10.20 -4.15
N ALA A 109 -4.75 -10.14 -5.42
CA ALA A 109 -6.12 -10.41 -5.85
C ALA A 109 -6.13 -11.30 -7.11
N GLU A 110 -7.09 -12.21 -7.19
CA GLU A 110 -7.38 -12.96 -8.40
C GLU A 110 -8.49 -12.22 -9.16
N VAL A 111 -8.24 -11.91 -10.44
CA VAL A 111 -9.17 -11.18 -11.32
C VAL A 111 -9.28 -11.96 -12.63
N GLY A 112 -10.41 -12.63 -12.83
CA GLY A 112 -10.59 -13.53 -13.97
C GLY A 112 -9.52 -14.62 -14.02
N ASN A 113 -8.67 -14.61 -15.05
CA ASN A 113 -7.61 -15.58 -15.27
C ASN A 113 -6.20 -15.08 -14.89
N HIS A 114 -6.08 -13.90 -14.28
CA HIS A 114 -4.78 -13.34 -13.90
C HIS A 114 -4.74 -12.96 -12.42
N VAL A 115 -3.52 -12.91 -11.90
CA VAL A 115 -3.23 -12.47 -10.55
C VAL A 115 -2.75 -11.03 -10.60
N ILE A 116 -3.23 -10.21 -9.68
CA ILE A 116 -2.68 -8.91 -9.35
C ILE A 116 -1.88 -9.10 -8.06
N SER A 117 -0.59 -8.78 -8.09
CA SER A 117 0.30 -8.80 -6.92
C SER A 117 0.95 -7.43 -6.74
N ALA A 118 0.86 -6.90 -5.54
CA ALA A 118 1.41 -5.60 -5.19
C ALA A 118 2.39 -5.71 -4.03
N GLU A 119 3.50 -4.98 -4.16
CA GLU A 119 4.46 -4.75 -3.10
C GLU A 119 4.23 -3.32 -2.58
N CYS A 120 4.17 -3.16 -1.26
CA CYS A 120 3.78 -1.91 -0.62
C CYS A 120 4.97 -1.27 0.11
N LYS A 121 4.93 0.06 0.28
CA LYS A 121 5.80 0.75 1.24
C LYS A 121 5.04 1.82 2.00
N GLY A 122 5.31 1.95 3.29
CA GLY A 122 4.87 3.08 4.11
C GLY A 122 5.82 4.28 4.11
N GLY A 123 5.43 5.37 4.78
CA GLY A 123 6.31 6.51 5.02
C GLY A 123 5.63 7.73 5.65
N ILE A 124 6.41 8.78 5.91
CA ILE A 124 5.93 10.04 6.49
C ILE A 124 5.59 11.01 5.35
N ILE A 125 4.30 11.21 5.10
CA ILE A 125 3.82 11.85 3.86
C ILE A 125 3.91 13.38 3.86
N ASN A 126 3.95 14.00 5.04
CA ASN A 126 4.03 15.46 5.18
C ASN A 126 5.45 15.95 5.52
N THR A 127 6.48 15.11 5.34
CA THR A 127 7.84 15.42 5.76
C THR A 127 8.57 16.35 4.78
N ARG A 128 9.34 17.29 5.33
CA ARG A 128 10.37 18.10 4.66
C ARG A 128 11.79 17.71 5.10
N HIS A 129 11.91 16.75 6.02
CA HIS A 129 13.20 16.24 6.48
C HIS A 129 13.87 15.44 5.36
N SER A 130 15.05 15.86 4.92
CA SER A 130 15.78 15.26 3.78
C SER A 130 15.94 13.73 3.90
N GLY A 131 16.26 13.23 5.10
CA GLY A 131 16.38 11.79 5.33
C GLY A 131 15.07 11.01 5.21
N GLN A 132 13.92 11.62 5.51
CA GLN A 132 12.61 10.96 5.38
C GLN A 132 12.10 11.04 3.94
N VAL A 133 12.34 12.18 3.26
CA VAL A 133 12.13 12.29 1.81
C VAL A 133 12.95 11.23 1.06
N SER A 134 14.23 11.05 1.44
CA SER A 134 15.06 10.01 0.85
C SER A 134 14.52 8.60 1.11
N ARG A 135 13.97 8.33 2.30
CA ARG A 135 13.33 7.05 2.60
C ARG A 135 12.09 6.77 1.75
N LEU A 136 11.25 7.78 1.49
CA LEU A 136 10.12 7.63 0.55
C LEU A 136 10.59 7.23 -0.86
N TYR A 137 11.68 7.85 -1.32
CA TYR A 137 12.23 7.55 -2.66
C TYR A 137 12.85 6.16 -2.71
N LYS A 138 13.62 5.80 -1.67
CA LYS A 138 14.17 4.45 -1.51
C LYS A 138 13.07 3.40 -1.48
N GLY A 139 11.99 3.67 -0.75
CA GLY A 139 10.81 2.81 -0.70
C GLY A 139 10.31 2.43 -2.09
N LEU A 140 10.06 3.42 -2.96
CA LEU A 140 9.64 3.13 -4.34
C LEU A 140 10.68 2.32 -5.13
N CYS A 141 11.96 2.66 -5.03
CA CYS A 141 13.01 1.92 -5.72
C CYS A 141 13.15 0.48 -5.21
N GLU A 142 13.02 0.26 -3.90
CA GLU A 142 13.07 -1.05 -3.25
C GLU A 142 11.88 -1.91 -3.70
N THR A 143 10.67 -1.37 -3.66
CA THR A 143 9.46 -2.05 -4.13
C THR A 143 9.58 -2.46 -5.60
N VAL A 144 10.04 -1.56 -6.48
CA VAL A 144 10.29 -1.89 -7.90
C VAL A 144 11.38 -2.96 -8.04
N GLY A 145 12.48 -2.83 -7.31
CA GLY A 145 13.58 -3.80 -7.36
C GLY A 145 13.16 -5.21 -6.92
N MET A 146 12.33 -5.31 -5.89
CA MET A 146 11.76 -6.58 -5.41
C MET A 146 10.86 -7.23 -6.45
N LEU A 147 10.01 -6.44 -7.12
CA LEU A 147 9.16 -6.93 -8.21
C LEU A 147 9.98 -7.39 -9.41
N MET A 148 11.05 -6.66 -9.76
CA MET A 148 11.97 -7.07 -10.83
C MET A 148 12.69 -8.41 -10.52
N ALA A 149 12.97 -8.66 -9.24
CA ALA A 149 13.65 -9.88 -8.81
C ALA A 149 12.72 -11.10 -8.71
N THR A 150 11.40 -10.88 -8.71
CA THR A 150 10.39 -11.93 -8.46
C THR A 150 9.51 -12.11 -9.68
N PRO A 151 9.69 -13.17 -10.49
CA PRO A 151 8.81 -13.45 -11.62
C PRO A 151 7.38 -13.68 -11.13
N SER A 152 6.41 -12.99 -11.71
CA SER A 152 4.98 -13.21 -11.46
C SER A 152 4.25 -13.40 -12.78
N PRO A 153 3.35 -14.39 -12.91
CA PRO A 153 2.60 -14.64 -14.14
C PRO A 153 1.49 -13.59 -14.40
N GLY A 154 1.36 -12.58 -13.54
CA GLY A 154 0.28 -11.59 -13.58
C GLY A 154 0.77 -10.15 -13.50
N ARG A 155 -0.15 -9.24 -13.17
CA ARG A 155 0.16 -7.81 -13.03
C ARG A 155 0.90 -7.57 -11.73
N GLN A 156 2.03 -6.88 -11.82
CA GLN A 156 2.86 -6.50 -10.68
C GLN A 156 2.76 -4.99 -10.45
N ILE A 157 2.51 -4.57 -9.21
CA ILE A 157 2.35 -3.14 -8.89
C ILE A 157 3.22 -2.74 -7.70
N ALA A 158 4.02 -1.70 -7.88
CA ALA A 158 4.69 -1.02 -6.78
C ALA A 158 3.74 0.04 -6.18
N VAL A 159 3.42 -0.08 -4.89
CA VAL A 159 2.45 0.78 -4.21
C VAL A 159 3.13 1.57 -3.09
N VAL A 160 3.17 2.90 -3.20
CA VAL A 160 3.86 3.76 -2.22
C VAL A 160 3.01 4.99 -1.85
N PRO A 161 3.36 5.75 -0.79
CA PRO A 161 2.59 6.91 -0.40
C PRO A 161 2.66 8.02 -1.45
N PHE A 162 1.55 8.71 -1.64
CA PHE A 162 1.45 9.88 -2.51
C PHE A 162 2.07 11.10 -1.84
N THR A 163 3.08 11.67 -2.49
CA THR A 163 3.66 12.99 -2.24
C THR A 163 4.09 13.56 -3.59
N GLU A 164 4.30 14.87 -3.70
CA GLU A 164 4.85 15.45 -4.95
C GLU A 164 6.22 14.86 -5.32
N GLY A 165 7.02 14.50 -4.32
CA GLY A 165 8.33 13.88 -4.53
C GLY A 165 8.21 12.47 -5.09
N THR A 166 7.38 11.62 -4.48
CA THR A 166 7.16 10.24 -4.95
C THR A 166 6.45 10.20 -6.30
N LEU A 167 5.53 11.13 -6.58
CA LEU A 167 4.92 11.28 -7.90
C LEU A 167 5.96 11.55 -8.99
N ARG A 168 6.81 12.57 -8.81
CA ARG A 168 7.86 12.90 -9.80
C ARG A 168 8.81 11.73 -10.04
N LEU A 169 9.17 10.99 -8.98
CA LEU A 169 10.01 9.81 -9.10
C LEU A 169 9.27 8.70 -9.86
N ALA A 170 8.01 8.42 -9.52
CA ALA A 170 7.20 7.41 -10.16
C ALA A 170 7.01 7.70 -11.66
N GLU A 171 6.69 8.93 -12.04
CA GLU A 171 6.55 9.34 -13.45
C GLU A 171 7.84 9.11 -14.24
N ARG A 172 9.00 9.39 -13.62
CA ARG A 172 10.31 9.14 -14.23
C ARG A 172 10.63 7.65 -14.38
N LEU A 173 10.19 6.81 -13.44
CA LEU A 173 10.42 5.36 -13.46
C LEU A 173 9.42 4.60 -14.33
N ALA A 174 8.20 5.12 -14.47
CA ALA A 174 7.09 4.43 -15.13
C ALA A 174 7.42 3.85 -16.52
N PRO A 175 8.14 4.53 -17.43
CA PRO A 175 8.50 3.94 -18.72
C PRO A 175 9.36 2.68 -18.57
N ARG A 176 10.32 2.67 -17.63
CA ARG A 176 11.21 1.51 -17.41
C ARG A 176 10.49 0.39 -16.67
N CYS A 177 9.65 0.73 -15.70
CA CYS A 177 8.81 -0.24 -15.00
C CYS A 177 7.84 -0.93 -15.97
N ALA A 178 7.21 -0.17 -16.89
CA ALA A 178 6.31 -0.73 -17.88
C ALA A 178 7.00 -1.74 -18.82
N LEU A 179 8.25 -1.49 -19.24
CA LEU A 179 9.04 -2.46 -20.02
C LEU A 179 9.33 -3.76 -19.24
N ALA A 180 9.35 -3.68 -17.91
CA ALA A 180 9.50 -4.83 -17.02
C ALA A 180 8.15 -5.44 -16.59
N GLY A 181 7.00 -4.96 -17.11
CA GLY A 181 5.67 -5.42 -16.70
C GLY A 181 5.23 -4.95 -15.31
N ILE A 182 5.87 -3.93 -14.76
CA ILE A 182 5.61 -3.37 -13.43
C ILE A 182 4.85 -2.05 -13.56
N GLU A 183 3.71 -1.97 -12.89
CA GLU A 183 2.91 -0.75 -12.73
C GLU A 183 3.29 -0.04 -11.42
N ILE A 184 2.93 1.24 -11.29
CA ILE A 184 3.16 2.02 -10.06
C ILE A 184 1.83 2.68 -9.65
N ALA A 185 1.48 2.56 -8.38
CA ALA A 185 0.33 3.24 -7.79
C ALA A 185 0.74 4.05 -6.55
N LEU A 186 0.08 5.20 -6.36
CA LEU A 186 0.35 6.11 -5.25
C LEU A 186 -0.87 6.20 -4.34
N VAL A 187 -0.70 5.94 -3.05
CA VAL A 187 -1.76 5.97 -2.04
C VAL A 187 -1.68 7.26 -1.24
N GLY A 188 -2.72 8.08 -1.30
CA GLY A 188 -2.80 9.30 -0.51
C GLY A 188 -3.39 9.11 0.88
N SER A 189 -3.48 10.21 1.64
CA SER A 189 -3.76 10.16 3.08
C SER A 189 -5.15 9.64 3.42
N ARG A 190 -6.09 9.72 2.47
CA ARG A 190 -7.49 9.28 2.65
C ARG A 190 -7.76 7.99 1.86
N GLY A 191 -6.71 7.32 1.40
CA GLY A 191 -6.72 6.07 0.63
C GLY A 191 -7.18 6.23 -0.81
N GLU A 192 -7.15 7.46 -1.32
CA GLU A 192 -7.13 7.70 -2.75
C GLU A 192 -5.95 6.98 -3.38
N VAL A 193 -6.19 6.30 -4.51
CA VAL A 193 -5.14 5.60 -5.24
C VAL A 193 -5.05 6.20 -6.63
N ARG A 194 -3.84 6.60 -7.01
CA ARG A 194 -3.51 7.14 -8.32
C ARG A 194 -2.54 6.21 -9.03
N ASP A 195 -3.00 5.59 -10.11
CA ASP A 195 -2.14 4.83 -11.01
C ASP A 195 -1.26 5.79 -11.82
N VAL A 196 0.04 5.48 -11.90
CA VAL A 196 1.01 6.27 -12.67
C VAL A 196 1.19 5.62 -14.02
N ARG A 197 0.70 6.29 -15.07
CA ARG A 197 0.85 5.82 -16.44
C ARG A 197 2.16 6.34 -17.04
N PRO A 198 2.89 5.51 -17.81
CA PRO A 198 4.00 6.01 -18.61
C PRO A 198 3.48 7.04 -19.61
N VAL A 199 4.14 8.18 -19.70
CA VAL A 199 3.89 9.13 -20.81
C VAL A 199 4.42 8.46 -22.08
N PRO A 200 3.62 8.31 -23.14
CA PRO A 200 4.12 7.77 -24.40
C PRO A 200 5.28 8.62 -24.89
N VAL A 201 6.45 8.00 -25.10
CA VAL A 201 7.54 8.67 -25.80
C VAL A 201 7.11 8.74 -27.26
N ALA A 202 6.89 9.95 -27.79
CA ALA A 202 6.72 10.13 -29.23
C ALA A 202 8.00 9.60 -29.90
N GLY A 203 7.84 8.58 -30.75
CA GLY A 203 8.92 8.01 -31.54
C GLY A 203 9.43 8.96 -32.61
#